data_AF-A0A392QFB6-F1
#
_entry.id   AF-A0A392QFB6-F1
#
_cell.length_a   1.000
_cell.length_b   1.000
_cell.length_c   1.000
_cell.angle_alpha   90.00
_cell.angle_beta   90.00
_cell.angle_gamma   90.00
#
_symmetry.space_group_name_H-M   'P 1'
#
loop_
_entity.id
_entity.type
_entity.pdbx_description
1 polymer ?
#
loop_
_entity_poly.entity_id
_entity_poly.type
_entity_poly.pdbx_seq_one_letter_code
_entity_poly.pdbx_strand_id
1 'polypeptide(L)'
;MTPVEDEPEAAHGLTTHVELIEKIWALGQDVLDGVKFGFNNVVDQVKVLNPTVELNTEGLSMLKRVENGEIVIPPEYAQMVEDEEEDEQGDGEDQGESHGEDDA
;
A
#
# COMPACT_ATOMS: atom_id res chain seq x y z
N MET A 1 12.77 -19.30 23.71
CA MET A 1 11.80 -20.39 23.49
C MET A 1 12.42 -21.38 22.51
N THR A 2 12.00 -22.63 22.51
CA THR A 2 12.42 -23.56 21.46
C THR A 2 11.56 -23.28 20.22
N PRO A 3 12.15 -23.11 19.03
CA PRO A 3 11.41 -22.88 17.79
C PRO A 3 10.39 -23.98 17.51
N VAL A 4 9.23 -23.60 16.96
CA VAL A 4 8.26 -24.56 16.39
C VAL A 4 8.66 -24.93 14.97
N GLU A 5 8.29 -26.13 14.50
CA GLU A 5 8.73 -26.66 13.18
C GLU A 5 8.40 -25.72 12.01
N ASP A 6 7.30 -24.96 12.11
CA ASP A 6 6.84 -24.01 11.08
C ASP A 6 7.05 -22.54 11.47
N GLU A 7 8.05 -22.24 12.32
CA GLU A 7 8.37 -20.85 12.66
C GLU A 7 8.84 -20.11 11.39
N PRO A 8 8.19 -19.00 11.02
CA PRO A 8 8.61 -18.24 9.85
C PRO A 8 10.01 -17.66 10.11
N GLU A 9 10.89 -17.69 9.10
CA GLU A 9 12.25 -17.14 9.21
C GLU A 9 12.24 -15.68 9.70
N ALA A 10 11.21 -14.92 9.31
CA ALA A 10 10.98 -13.54 9.74
C ALA A 10 10.76 -13.37 11.26
N ALA A 11 10.40 -14.45 11.97
CA ALA A 11 10.21 -14.47 13.42
C ALA A 11 11.43 -14.96 14.20
N HIS A 12 12.45 -15.50 13.52
CA HIS A 12 13.65 -15.99 14.18
C HIS A 12 14.34 -14.88 15.00
N GLY A 13 14.58 -15.16 16.27
CA GLY A 13 15.31 -14.25 17.16
C GLY A 13 14.46 -13.15 17.79
N LEU A 14 13.16 -13.09 17.52
CA LEU A 14 12.24 -12.23 18.26
C LEU A 14 12.06 -12.78 19.68
N THR A 15 12.22 -11.93 20.68
CA THR A 15 12.17 -12.33 22.09
C THR A 15 11.07 -11.62 22.89
N THR A 16 10.53 -10.54 22.35
CA THR A 16 9.51 -9.72 23.00
C THR A 16 8.26 -9.55 22.13
N HIS A 17 7.14 -9.23 22.79
CA HIS A 17 5.89 -8.90 22.10
C HIS A 17 6.01 -7.61 21.25
N VAL A 18 6.85 -6.66 21.68
CA VAL A 18 7.08 -5.41 20.94
C VAL A 18 7.77 -5.70 19.61
N GLU A 19 8.86 -6.48 19.64
CA GLU A 19 9.58 -6.91 18.43
C GLU A 19 8.67 -7.67 17.45
N LEU A 20 7.74 -8.49 17.97
CA LEU A 20 6.75 -9.18 17.15
C LEU A 20 5.77 -8.22 16.47
N ILE A 21 5.22 -7.25 17.22
CA ILE A 21 4.31 -6.24 16.67
C ILE A 21 5.03 -5.43 15.58
N GLU A 22 6.23 -4.93 15.86
CA GLU A 22 7.02 -4.16 14.89
C GLU A 22 7.27 -4.96 13.60
N LYS A 23 7.58 -6.26 13.74
CA LYS A 23 7.78 -7.13 12.58
C LYS A 23 6.50 -7.35 11.78
N ILE A 24 5.35 -7.50 12.44
CA ILE A 24 4.04 -7.63 11.78
C ILE A 24 3.71 -6.37 10.97
N TRP A 25 3.93 -5.18 11.55
CA TRP A 25 3.71 -3.91 10.85
C TRP A 25 4.63 -3.75 9.63
N ALA A 26 5.92 -4.02 9.79
CA ALA A 26 6.87 -3.96 8.69
C ALA A 26 6.49 -4.91 7.54
N LEU A 27 6.14 -6.17 7.87
CA LEU A 27 5.69 -7.14 6.87
C LEU A 27 4.36 -6.73 6.22
N GLY A 28 3.44 -6.14 6.98
CA GLY A 28 2.19 -5.60 6.46
C GLY A 28 2.45 -4.51 5.43
N GLN A 29 3.34 -3.56 5.75
CA GLN A 29 3.73 -2.49 4.84
C GLN A 29 4.44 -3.03 3.58
N ASP A 30 5.39 -3.96 3.74
CA ASP A 30 6.10 -4.58 2.60
C ASP A 30 5.12 -5.27 1.62
N VAL A 31 4.09 -5.95 2.15
CA VAL A 31 3.04 -6.58 1.34
C VAL A 31 2.21 -5.53 0.61
N LEU A 32 1.78 -4.47 1.30
CA LEU A 32 1.01 -3.39 0.68
C LEU A 32 1.80 -2.71 -0.43
N ASP A 33 3.06 -2.37 -0.19
CA ASP A 33 3.95 -1.74 -1.16
C ASP A 33 4.20 -2.65 -2.37
N GLY A 34 4.41 -3.95 -2.12
CA GLY A 34 4.56 -4.95 -3.18
C GLY A 34 3.33 -5.07 -4.08
N VAL A 35 2.12 -5.04 -3.49
CA VAL A 35 0.86 -5.07 -4.24
C VAL A 35 0.64 -3.77 -5.03
N LYS A 36 0.88 -2.60 -4.42
CA LYS A 36 0.84 -1.28 -5.09
C LYS A 36 1.78 -1.23 -6.29
N PHE A 37 3.01 -1.66 -6.09
CA PHE A 37 4.00 -1.74 -7.16
C PHE A 37 3.54 -2.69 -8.28
N GLY A 38 3.10 -3.91 -7.93
CA GLY A 38 2.66 -4.91 -8.90
C GLY A 38 1.50 -4.41 -9.76
N PHE A 39 0.50 -3.77 -9.15
CA PHE A 39 -0.63 -3.18 -9.85
C PHE A 39 -0.20 -2.09 -10.83
N ASN A 40 0.55 -1.08 -10.37
CA ASN A 40 1.01 0.03 -11.20
C ASN A 40 1.88 -0.45 -12.36
N ASN A 41 2.79 -1.39 -12.09
CA ASN A 41 3.65 -1.99 -13.10
C ASN A 41 2.85 -2.75 -14.17
N VAL A 42 1.77 -3.45 -13.81
CA VAL A 42 0.89 -4.09 -14.79
C VAL A 42 0.18 -3.05 -15.64
N VAL A 43 -0.35 -1.97 -15.05
CA VAL A 43 -0.99 -0.87 -15.80
C VAL A 43 -0.01 -0.27 -16.81
N ASP A 44 1.22 0.00 -16.40
CA ASP A 44 2.26 0.54 -17.28
C ASP A 44 2.65 -0.43 -18.39
N GLN A 45 2.83 -1.71 -18.07
CA GLN A 45 3.08 -2.74 -19.09
C GLN A 45 1.94 -2.81 -20.11
N VAL A 46 0.69 -2.75 -19.68
CA VAL A 46 -0.47 -2.76 -20.59
C VAL A 46 -0.46 -1.53 -21.51
N LYS A 47 -0.10 -0.35 -21.01
CA LYS A 47 0.07 0.86 -21.84
C LYS A 47 1.17 0.68 -22.89
N VAL A 48 2.33 0.13 -22.49
CA VAL A 48 3.46 -0.12 -23.40
C VAL A 48 3.12 -1.13 -24.48
N LEU A 49 2.39 -2.19 -24.15
CA LEU A 49 2.00 -3.25 -25.07
C LEU A 49 0.89 -2.84 -26.06
N ASN A 50 0.18 -1.75 -25.79
CA ASN A 50 -0.93 -1.26 -26.61
C ASN A 50 -0.67 0.17 -27.14
N PRO A 51 0.42 0.41 -27.89
CA PRO A 51 0.86 1.77 -28.25
C PRO A 51 -0.08 2.51 -29.21
N THR A 52 -0.99 1.80 -29.88
CA THR A 52 -1.96 2.38 -30.82
C THR A 52 -3.36 2.53 -30.24
N VAL A 53 -3.56 2.14 -28.98
CA VAL A 53 -4.83 2.22 -28.27
C VAL A 53 -4.69 3.22 -27.14
N GLU A 54 -5.53 4.25 -27.14
CA GLU A 54 -5.64 5.14 -25.99
C GLU A 54 -6.46 4.44 -24.91
N LEU A 55 -5.80 4.02 -23.83
CA LEU A 55 -6.44 3.35 -22.70
C LEU A 55 -6.96 4.40 -21.71
N ASN A 56 -8.23 4.31 -21.36
CA ASN A 56 -8.75 5.05 -20.21
C ASN A 56 -8.36 4.30 -18.92
N THR A 57 -7.59 4.96 -18.06
CA THR A 57 -7.20 4.43 -16.75
C THR A 57 -7.87 5.15 -15.58
N GLU A 58 -8.80 6.07 -15.85
CA GLU A 58 -9.58 6.74 -14.83
C GLU A 58 -10.42 5.72 -14.05
N GLY A 59 -10.38 5.82 -12.71
CA GLY A 59 -11.14 4.94 -11.82
C GLY A 59 -10.53 3.55 -11.60
N LEU A 60 -9.38 3.22 -12.22
CA LEU A 60 -8.63 2.02 -11.86
C LEU A 60 -8.23 2.07 -10.38
N SER A 61 -8.44 0.97 -9.68
CA SER A 61 -8.11 0.82 -8.26
C SER A 61 -7.84 -0.65 -7.96
N MET A 62 -6.91 -0.91 -7.04
CA MET A 62 -6.60 -2.26 -6.57
C MET A 62 -7.76 -2.91 -5.83
N LEU A 63 -8.62 -2.10 -5.20
CA LEU A 63 -9.75 -2.55 -4.38
C LEU A 63 -11.03 -2.71 -5.19
N LYS A 64 -11.05 -2.30 -6.46
CA LYS A 64 -12.23 -2.39 -7.33
C LYS A 64 -12.12 -3.58 -8.29
N ARG A 65 -13.26 -4.12 -8.70
CA ARG A 65 -13.33 -5.18 -9.72
C ARG A 65 -14.32 -4.82 -10.82
N VAL A 66 -14.25 -5.55 -11.93
CA VAL A 66 -15.21 -5.40 -13.02
C VAL A 66 -16.39 -6.34 -12.82
N GLU A 67 -17.60 -5.80 -12.75
CA GLU A 67 -18.86 -6.55 -12.75
C GLU A 67 -19.77 -6.00 -13.85
N ASN A 68 -20.26 -6.87 -14.74
CA ASN A 68 -21.16 -6.48 -15.84
C ASN A 68 -20.64 -5.33 -16.74
N GLY A 69 -19.31 -5.16 -16.82
CA GLY A 69 -18.69 -4.07 -17.59
C GLY A 69 -18.49 -2.77 -16.83
N GLU A 70 -18.86 -2.71 -15.55
CA GLU A 70 -18.67 -1.55 -14.68
C GLU A 70 -17.59 -1.83 -13.63
N ILE A 71 -16.86 -0.79 -13.24
CA ILE A 71 -15.89 -0.86 -12.15
C ILE A 71 -16.65 -0.60 -10.84
N VAL A 72 -16.66 -1.58 -9.95
CA VAL A 72 -17.40 -1.54 -8.68
C VAL A 72 -16.49 -1.85 -7.50
N ILE A 73 -16.82 -1.29 -6.33
CA ILE A 73 -16.20 -1.66 -5.06
C ILE A 73 -16.90 -2.93 -4.55
N PRO A 74 -16.20 -4.06 -4.40
CA PRO A 74 -16.79 -5.25 -3.78
C PRO A 74 -17.17 -4.96 -2.33
N PRO A 75 -18.28 -5.53 -1.81
CA PRO A 75 -18.69 -5.33 -0.43
C PRO A 75 -17.61 -5.64 0.60
N GLU A 76 -16.78 -6.65 0.33
CA GLU A 76 -15.66 -7.07 1.17
C GLU A 76 -14.52 -6.02 1.27
N TYR A 77 -14.46 -5.05 0.36
CA TYR A 77 -13.45 -3.97 0.35
C TYR A 77 -14.03 -2.59 0.68
N ALA A 78 -15.34 -2.46 0.94
CA ALA A 78 -15.97 -1.16 1.17
C ALA A 78 -15.31 -0.36 2.31
N GLN A 79 -14.95 -1.03 3.41
CA GLN A 79 -14.29 -0.39 4.55
C GLN A 79 -12.84 0.02 4.23
N MET A 80 -12.11 -0.81 3.48
CA MET A 80 -10.73 -0.51 3.12
C MET A 80 -10.61 0.68 2.15
N VAL A 81 -11.64 0.92 1.33
CA VAL A 81 -11.69 2.11 0.46
C VAL A 81 -11.87 3.38 1.30
N GLU A 82 -12.70 3.33 2.34
CA GLU A 82 -12.86 4.45 3.27
C GLU A 82 -11.52 4.76 3.97
N ASP A 83 -10.81 3.73 4.43
CA ASP A 83 -9.49 3.88 5.06
C ASP A 83 -8.42 4.40 4.09
N GLU A 84 -8.36 3.91 2.83
CA GLU A 84 -7.41 4.41 1.81
C GLU A 84 -7.64 5.90 1.48
N GLU A 85 -8.89 6.33 1.35
CA GLU A 85 -9.20 7.74 1.08
C GLU A 85 -8.92 8.63 2.30
N GLU A 86 -9.02 8.12 3.53
CA GLU A 86 -8.61 8.83 4.75
C GLU A 86 -7.09 8.97 4.86
N ASP A 87 -6.32 7.91 4.55
CA ASP A 87 -4.86 7.92 4.56
C ASP A 87 -4.27 8.85 3.49
N GLU A 88 -4.87 8.94 2.29
CA GLU A 88 -4.48 9.91 1.25
C GLU A 88 -4.80 11.36 1.63
N GLN A 89 -5.73 11.60 2.55
CA GLN A 89 -6.05 12.94 3.07
C GLN A 89 -5.19 13.33 4.29
N GLY A 90 -4.60 12.35 4.99
CA GLY A 90 -3.79 12.56 6.19
C GLY A 90 -2.35 13.02 5.96
N ASP A 91 -1.82 12.93 4.73
CA ASP A 91 -0.45 13.35 4.39
C ASP A 91 -0.35 14.86 4.02
N GLY A 92 -1.41 15.62 4.33
CA GLY A 92 -1.62 17.00 3.92
C GLY A 92 -1.43 18.08 4.99
N GLU A 93 -0.79 17.82 6.13
CA GLU A 93 -0.62 18.83 7.19
C GLU A 93 0.84 19.05 7.63
N ASP A 94 1.35 20.21 7.19
CA ASP A 94 2.18 21.17 7.93
C ASP A 94 3.61 20.79 8.33
N GLN A 95 4.57 21.19 7.48
CA GLN A 95 5.74 21.91 7.99
C GLN A 95 5.85 23.25 7.28
N GLY A 96 5.05 24.20 7.76
CA GLY A 96 5.20 25.61 7.52
C GLY A 96 6.61 26.11 7.83
N GLU A 97 7.05 27.03 6.98
CA GLU A 97 8.27 27.80 7.12
C GLU A 97 8.37 28.48 8.49
N SER A 98 9.54 28.37 9.13
CA SER A 98 10.05 29.46 9.95
C SER A 98 11.52 29.69 9.61
N HIS A 99 11.74 30.76 8.86
CA HIS A 99 13.02 31.48 8.78
C HIS A 99 13.55 31.79 10.19
N GLY A 100 14.87 31.74 10.34
CA GLY A 100 15.59 32.19 11.52
C GLY A 100 17.09 32.13 11.24
N GLU A 101 17.61 33.15 10.57
CA GLU A 101 19.03 33.50 10.57
C GLU A 101 19.50 33.69 12.03
N ASP A 102 20.69 33.20 12.38
CA ASP A 102 21.63 34.00 13.18
C ASP A 102 23.02 33.36 13.22
N ASP A 103 24.00 34.20 12.90
CA ASP A 103 25.45 34.03 12.99
C ASP A 103 25.97 33.57 14.36
N ALA A 104 27.02 32.75 14.36
CA ALA A 104 28.11 32.76 15.36
C ALA A 104 29.38 32.07 14.83
#